data_AF-A0A369B6Q0-F1
#
_entry.id   AF-A0A369B6Q0-F1
#
_cell.length_a   1.000
_cell.length_b   1.000
_cell.length_c   1.000
_cell.angle_alpha   90.00
_cell.angle_beta   90.00
_cell.angle_gamma   90.00
#
_symmetry.space_group_name_H-M   'P 1'
#
loop_
_entity.id
_entity.type
_entity.pdbx_description
1 polymer ?
#
loop_
_entity_poly.entity_id
_entity_poly.type
_entity_poly.pdbx_seq_one_letter_code
_entity_poly.pdbx_strand_id
1 'polypeptide(L)'
;MPKGTVKRIQTDMDVKKKAVKLVISHLKKKVPEEFIGAEHLKEWVEQMEKMLESSEFNIKELHEMRKNFNDVIERTVDEDIRFKLRDSWYSLGKALDKKVKIG
;
A
#
# COMPACT_ATOMS: atom_id res chain seq x y z
N MET A 1 28.13 0.76 -29.74
CA MET A 1 28.36 0.33 -28.35
C MET A 1 27.07 -0.30 -27.83
N PRO A 2 27.03 -1.58 -27.41
CA PRO A 2 25.82 -2.14 -26.82
C PRO A 2 25.65 -1.55 -25.42
N LYS A 3 24.49 -0.92 -25.16
CA LYS A 3 24.09 -0.48 -23.82
C LYS A 3 23.90 -1.74 -22.97
N GLY A 4 24.91 -2.08 -22.17
CA GLY A 4 24.80 -3.12 -21.17
C GLY A 4 23.62 -2.79 -20.26
N THR A 5 22.57 -3.60 -20.31
CA THR A 5 21.46 -3.52 -19.38
C THR A 5 21.99 -3.95 -18.02
N VAL A 6 22.39 -2.97 -17.21
CA VAL A 6 22.67 -3.18 -15.79
C VAL A 6 21.37 -3.74 -15.20
N LYS A 7 21.34 -5.06 -14.92
CA LYS A 7 20.24 -5.67 -14.18
C LYS A 7 20.14 -4.93 -12.86
N ARG A 8 19.13 -4.07 -12.69
CA ARG A 8 18.84 -3.43 -11.40
C ARG A 8 18.63 -4.56 -10.40
N ILE A 9 19.55 -4.67 -9.44
CA ILE A 9 19.42 -5.58 -8.32
C ILE A 9 18.19 -5.11 -7.55
N GLN A 10 17.17 -5.97 -7.47
CA GLN A 10 15.94 -5.65 -6.77
C GLN A 10 16.20 -5.73 -5.27
N THR A 11 15.92 -4.64 -4.55
CA THR A 11 16.05 -4.59 -3.09
C THR A 11 14.76 -5.04 -2.40
N ASP A 12 14.83 -5.37 -1.10
CA ASP A 12 13.65 -5.62 -0.26
C ASP A 12 12.66 -4.46 -0.32
N MET A 13 13.17 -3.24 -0.34
CA MET A 13 12.34 -2.03 -0.42
C MET A 13 11.63 -1.92 -1.77
N ASP A 14 12.26 -2.32 -2.88
CA ASP A 14 11.61 -2.38 -4.20
C ASP A 14 10.47 -3.41 -4.22
N VAL A 15 10.67 -4.57 -3.58
CA VAL A 15 9.61 -5.60 -3.44
C VAL A 15 8.44 -5.05 -2.64
N LYS A 16 8.71 -4.39 -1.50
CA LYS A 16 7.68 -3.78 -0.66
C LYS A 16 6.93 -2.67 -1.40
N LYS A 17 7.63 -1.73 -2.05
CA LYS A 17 7.01 -0.66 -2.86
C LYS A 17 6.04 -1.23 -3.90
N LYS A 18 6.46 -2.25 -4.66
CA LYS A 18 5.59 -2.88 -5.66
C LYS A 18 4.37 -3.55 -5.04
N ALA A 19 4.55 -4.27 -3.95
CA ALA A 19 3.46 -4.95 -3.27
C ALA A 19 2.44 -3.96 -2.68
N VAL A 20 2.90 -2.83 -2.13
CA VAL A 20 2.04 -1.75 -1.63
C VAL A 20 1.26 -1.10 -2.78
N LYS A 21 1.91 -0.77 -3.91
CA LYS A 21 1.22 -0.24 -5.10
C LYS A 21 0.10 -1.17 -5.57
N LEU A 22 0.32 -2.48 -5.50
CA LEU A 22 -0.70 -3.47 -5.84
C LEU A 22 -1.89 -3.43 -4.86
N VAL A 23 -1.64 -3.28 -3.56
CA VAL A 23 -2.71 -3.12 -2.56
C VAL A 23 -3.55 -1.88 -2.84
N ILE A 24 -2.92 -0.75 -3.14
CA ILE A 24 -3.63 0.50 -3.49
C ILE A 24 -4.48 0.29 -4.74
N SER A 25 -3.93 -0.35 -5.78
CA SER A 25 -4.70 -0.68 -6.99
C SER A 25 -5.90 -1.57 -6.70
N HIS A 26 -5.76 -2.55 -5.80
CA HIS A 26 -6.87 -3.41 -5.39
C HIS A 26 -7.93 -2.64 -4.61
N LEU A 27 -7.54 -1.74 -3.70
CA LEU A 27 -8.47 -0.87 -2.97
C LEU A 27 -9.32 -0.05 -3.93
N LYS A 28 -8.68 0.66 -4.87
CA LYS A 28 -9.36 1.49 -5.89
C LYS A 28 -10.34 0.69 -6.76
N LYS A 29 -10.16 -0.63 -6.90
CA LYS A 29 -11.05 -1.52 -7.68
C LYS A 29 -12.17 -2.14 -6.86
N LYS A 30 -11.91 -2.50 -5.60
CA LYS A 30 -12.83 -3.27 -4.75
C LYS A 30 -13.79 -2.37 -3.96
N VAL A 31 -13.33 -1.17 -3.61
CA VAL A 31 -14.07 -0.21 -2.79
C VAL A 31 -14.75 0.80 -3.70
N PRO A 32 -16.08 1.02 -3.55
CA PRO A 32 -16.79 2.12 -4.22
C PRO A 32 -16.10 3.46 -4.00
N GLU A 33 -16.20 4.35 -5.00
CA GLU A 33 -15.61 5.69 -4.92
C GLU A 33 -16.33 6.60 -3.91
N GLU A 34 -17.61 6.32 -3.65
CA GLU A 34 -18.46 7.05 -2.72
C GLU A 34 -19.05 6.10 -1.69
N PHE A 35 -18.82 6.42 -0.42
CA PHE A 35 -19.43 5.82 0.76
C PHE A 35 -19.23 6.79 1.94
N ILE A 36 -19.94 6.58 3.04
CA ILE A 36 -19.78 7.42 4.25
C ILE A 36 -18.36 7.26 4.80
N GLY A 37 -17.59 8.35 4.83
CA GLY A 37 -16.19 8.35 5.26
C GLY A 37 -15.17 8.05 4.16
N ALA A 38 -15.59 8.02 2.88
CA ALA A 38 -14.70 7.78 1.75
C ALA A 38 -13.54 8.77 1.64
N GLU A 39 -13.72 10.01 2.11
CA GLU A 39 -12.69 11.03 2.19
C GLU A 39 -11.46 10.58 2.99
N HIS A 40 -11.66 9.83 4.08
CA HIS A 40 -10.55 9.33 4.90
C HIS A 40 -9.73 8.27 4.17
N LEU A 41 -10.40 7.41 3.39
CA LEU A 41 -9.71 6.44 2.56
C LEU A 41 -8.97 7.12 1.40
N LYS A 42 -9.61 8.10 0.73
CA LYS A 42 -9.00 8.86 -0.36
C LYS A 42 -7.75 9.60 0.12
N GLU A 43 -7.84 10.29 1.24
CA GLU A 43 -6.71 10.97 1.87
C GLU A 43 -5.57 9.99 2.18
N TRP A 44 -5.88 8.85 2.79
CA TRP A 44 -4.89 7.82 3.08
C TRP A 44 -4.20 7.30 1.82
N VAL A 45 -4.98 7.04 0.76
CA VAL A 45 -4.46 6.59 -0.54
C VAL A 45 -3.53 7.65 -1.16
N GLU A 46 -3.92 8.92 -1.15
CA GLU A 46 -3.09 10.00 -1.68
C GLU A 46 -1.77 10.16 -0.92
N GLN A 47 -1.81 10.11 0.41
CA GLN A 47 -0.62 10.15 1.26
C GLN A 47 0.31 8.97 0.95
N MET A 48 -0.25 7.77 0.77
CA MET A 48 0.50 6.58 0.37
C MET A 48 1.16 6.74 -1.01
N GLU A 49 0.44 7.27 -1.98
CA GLU A 49 0.97 7.48 -3.33
C GLU A 49 2.13 8.49 -3.32
N LYS A 50 1.99 9.62 -2.63
CA LYS A 50 3.06 10.61 -2.42
C LYS A 50 4.29 10.00 -1.76
N MET A 51 4.09 9.20 -0.71
CA MET A 51 5.18 8.50 -0.02
C MET A 51 5.92 7.53 -0.95
N LEU A 52 5.21 6.80 -1.81
CA LEU A 52 5.81 5.83 -2.72
C LEU A 52 6.62 6.48 -3.85
N GLU A 53 6.24 7.70 -4.24
CA GLU A 53 6.97 8.53 -5.21
C GLU A 53 8.25 9.12 -4.63
N SER A 54 8.33 9.28 -3.31
CA SER A 54 9.54 9.77 -2.64
C SER A 54 10.75 8.84 -2.86
N SER A 55 11.89 9.48 -3.13
CA SER A 55 13.23 8.85 -3.17
C SER A 55 13.71 8.42 -1.79
N GLU A 56 13.17 8.98 -0.71
CA GLU A 56 13.57 8.73 0.69
C GLU A 56 12.70 7.69 1.40
N PHE A 57 11.86 6.98 0.66
CA PHE A 57 10.95 5.97 1.18
C PHE A 57 11.62 5.02 2.20
N ASN A 58 11.14 5.06 3.43
CA ASN A 58 11.62 4.21 4.51
C ASN A 58 10.51 3.29 5.03
N ILE A 59 10.93 2.21 5.70
CA ILE A 59 10.00 1.19 6.21
C ILE A 59 9.16 1.69 7.40
N LYS A 60 9.67 2.66 8.16
CA LYS A 60 9.00 3.19 9.35
C LYS A 60 7.73 3.94 8.98
N GLU A 61 7.81 4.83 7.99
CA GLU A 61 6.68 5.54 7.40
C GLU A 61 5.60 4.58 6.90
N LEU A 62 6.02 3.46 6.28
CA LEU A 62 5.08 2.47 5.80
C LEU A 62 4.35 1.73 6.94
N HIS A 63 5.01 1.50 8.07
CA HIS A 63 4.36 0.98 9.28
C HIS A 63 3.37 1.99 9.88
N GLU A 64 3.72 3.28 9.88
CA GLU A 64 2.80 4.35 10.31
C GLU A 64 1.56 4.41 9.43
N MET A 65 1.72 4.35 8.11
CA MET A 65 0.58 4.31 7.19
C MET A 65 -0.30 3.08 7.38
N ARG A 66 0.28 1.92 7.70
CA ARG A 66 -0.51 0.73 8.05
C ARG A 66 -1.33 0.92 9.32
N LYS A 67 -0.84 1.67 10.31
CA LYS A 67 -1.61 2.03 11.51
C LYS A 67 -2.73 2.99 11.14
N ASN A 68 -2.43 4.07 10.40
CA ASN A 68 -3.45 5.03 9.95
C ASN A 68 -4.55 4.34 9.13
N PHE A 69 -4.22 3.32 8.34
CA PHE A 69 -5.21 2.56 7.59
C PHE A 69 -6.17 1.78 8.50
N ASN A 70 -5.68 1.28 9.65
CA ASN A 70 -6.54 0.66 10.65
C ASN A 70 -7.54 1.68 11.23
N ASP A 71 -7.12 2.93 11.42
CA ASP A 71 -8.03 3.96 11.92
C ASP A 71 -9.13 4.29 10.89
N VAL A 72 -8.81 4.29 9.59
CA VAL A 72 -9.81 4.41 8.50
C VAL A 72 -10.82 3.27 8.58
N ILE A 73 -10.36 2.04 8.80
CA ILE A 73 -11.22 0.85 8.95
C ILE A 73 -12.18 1.02 10.13
N GLU A 74 -11.69 1.41 11.30
CA GLU A 74 -12.52 1.54 12.50
C GLU A 74 -13.55 2.67 12.41
N ARG A 75 -13.28 3.70 11.60
CA ARG A 75 -14.24 4.79 11.30
C ARG A 75 -15.25 4.45 10.20
N THR A 76 -15.02 3.39 9.43
CA THR A 76 -15.91 2.99 8.32
C THR A 76 -17.14 2.29 8.88
N VAL A 77 -18.31 2.93 8.80
CA VAL A 77 -19.56 2.39 9.38
C VAL A 77 -20.14 1.22 8.58
N ASP A 78 -19.98 1.23 7.26
CA ASP A 78 -20.47 0.18 6.37
C ASP A 78 -19.65 -1.11 6.55
N GLU A 79 -20.32 -2.20 6.90
CA GLU A 79 -19.68 -3.48 7.21
C GLU A 79 -19.03 -4.13 5.98
N ASP A 80 -19.67 -4.09 4.82
CA ASP A 80 -19.15 -4.66 3.58
C ASP A 80 -17.90 -3.90 3.13
N ILE A 81 -17.91 -2.57 3.27
CA ILE A 81 -16.75 -1.73 2.99
C ILE A 81 -15.64 -2.04 4.00
N ARG A 82 -15.96 -2.08 5.30
CA ARG A 82 -15.00 -2.40 6.35
C ARG A 82 -14.32 -3.75 6.11
N PHE A 83 -15.08 -4.76 5.66
CA PHE A 83 -14.53 -6.07 5.30
C PHE A 83 -13.50 -5.97 4.16
N LYS A 84 -13.82 -5.26 3.08
CA LYS A 84 -12.91 -5.05 1.93
C LYS A 84 -11.64 -4.29 2.34
N LEU A 85 -11.76 -3.30 3.23
CA LEU A 85 -10.63 -2.57 3.77
C LEU A 85 -9.75 -3.46 4.66
N ARG A 86 -10.35 -4.26 5.55
CA ARG A 86 -9.62 -5.24 6.39
C ARG A 86 -8.87 -6.27 5.56
N ASP A 87 -9.46 -6.79 4.49
CA ASP A 87 -8.78 -7.70 3.55
C ASP A 87 -7.53 -7.05 2.93
N SER A 88 -7.67 -5.79 2.53
CA SER A 88 -6.56 -5.01 1.96
C SER A 88 -5.49 -4.68 3.00
N TRP A 89 -5.88 -4.39 4.25
CA TRP A 89 -4.96 -4.13 5.36
C TRP A 89 -4.15 -5.37 5.76
N TYR A 90 -4.78 -6.54 5.75
CA TYR A 90 -4.11 -7.81 5.96
C TYR A 90 -3.11 -8.10 4.83
N SER A 91 -3.50 -7.86 3.58
CA SER A 91 -2.63 -7.97 2.40
C SER A 91 -1.44 -7.00 2.48
N LEU A 92 -1.66 -5.77 2.97
CA LEU A 92 -0.60 -4.80 3.22
C LEU A 92 0.39 -5.31 4.27
N GLY A 93 -0.09 -5.89 5.38
CA GLY A 93 0.79 -6.51 6.39
C GLY A 93 1.71 -7.56 5.80
N LYS A 94 1.16 -8.50 5.02
CA LYS A 94 1.96 -9.51 4.30
C LYS A 94 2.96 -8.89 3.34
N ALA A 95 2.60 -7.78 2.68
CA ALA A 95 3.51 -7.07 1.80
C ALA A 95 4.71 -6.48 2.56
N LEU A 96 4.51 -6.02 3.81
CA LEU A 96 5.59 -5.55 4.68
C LEU A 96 6.54 -6.68 5.08
N ASP A 97 6.02 -7.88 5.27
CA ASP A 97 6.83 -9.04 5.67
C ASP A 97 7.61 -9.66 4.49
N LYS A 98 7.26 -9.33 3.24
CA LYS A 98 7.94 -9.84 2.05
C LYS A 98 9.39 -9.37 1.99
N LYS A 99 10.32 -10.31 1.87
CA LYS A 99 11.74 -10.08 1.56
C LYS A 99 12.02 -10.50 0.12
N VAL A 100 13.09 -9.99 -0.48
CA VAL A 100 13.61 -10.50 -1.75
C VAL A 100 13.85 -11.99 -1.59
N LYS A 101 13.28 -12.79 -2.49
CA LYS A 101 13.66 -14.19 -2.57
C LYS A 101 15.06 -14.22 -3.17
N ILE A 102 16.05 -14.49 -2.32
CA ILE A 102 17.38 -14.86 -2.77
C ILE A 102 17.19 -16.22 -3.45
N GLY A 103 17.27 -16.22 -4.78
CA GLY A 103 17.22 -17.43 -5.60
C GLY A 103 18.59 -18.09 -5.67
#